data_AF-A0A3D2FUT7-F1
#
_entry.id   AF-A0A3D2FUT7-F1
#
_cell.length_a   1.000
_cell.length_b   1.000
_cell.length_c   1.000
_cell.angle_alpha   90.00
_cell.angle_beta   90.00
_cell.angle_gamma   90.00
#
_symmetry.space_group_name_H-M   'P 1'
#
loop_
_entity.id
_entity.type
_entity.pdbx_description
1 polymer ?
#
loop_
_entity_poly.entity_id
_entity_poly.type
_entity_poly.pdbx_seq_one_letter_code
_entity_poly.pdbx_strand_id
1 'polypeptide(L)'
;MTGGMAFIYDPDNLFPARVNPASLEVMRIGTAHWEAELKSLVEAHAAATDSALAARLLNEWDVEIGKFWQVVPTEIVARLEMPLAEDDAAQAGGDASA
;
A
#
# COMPACT_ATOMS: atom_id res chain seq x y z
N MET A 1 9.84 -11.33 2.75
CA MET A 1 10.29 -9.93 2.61
C MET A 1 10.93 -9.58 3.95
N THR A 2 12.24 -9.34 4.01
CA THR A 2 13.01 -9.16 5.27
C THR A 2 13.50 -7.72 5.45
N GLY A 3 12.93 -6.77 4.72
CA GLY A 3 13.28 -5.36 4.75
C GLY A 3 12.59 -4.57 3.64
N GLY A 4 12.16 -3.34 3.96
CA GLY A 4 11.48 -2.42 3.04
C GLY A 4 9.96 -2.48 3.07
N MET A 5 9.35 -1.57 2.30
CA MET A 5 7.91 -1.45 2.11
C MET A 5 7.56 -1.75 0.65
N ALA A 6 6.37 -2.30 0.41
CA ALA A 6 5.84 -2.48 -0.92
C ALA A 6 4.45 -1.86 -1.07
N PHE A 7 4.19 -1.35 -2.27
CA PHE A 7 2.88 -0.89 -2.70
C PHE A 7 2.39 -1.80 -3.83
N ILE A 8 1.18 -2.32 -3.72
CA ILE A 8 0.64 -3.33 -4.64
C ILE A 8 -0.68 -2.83 -5.20
N TYR A 9 -0.71 -2.57 -6.50
CA TYR A 9 -1.94 -2.24 -7.21
C TYR A 9 -2.78 -3.49 -7.44
N ASP A 10 -4.00 -3.52 -6.90
CA ASP A 10 -4.90 -4.67 -6.93
C ASP A 10 -6.35 -4.23 -7.26
N PRO A 11 -6.66 -3.97 -8.54
CA PRO A 11 -7.97 -3.49 -8.95
C PRO A 11 -9.11 -4.51 -8.73
N ASP A 12 -8.77 -5.80 -8.66
CA ASP A 12 -9.73 -6.90 -8.53
C ASP A 12 -9.85 -7.42 -7.07
N ASN A 13 -9.15 -6.80 -6.13
CA ASN A 13 -9.15 -7.15 -4.71
C ASN A 13 -8.76 -8.62 -4.43
N LEU A 14 -7.82 -9.16 -5.20
CA LEU A 14 -7.36 -10.56 -5.12
C LEU A 14 -6.16 -10.75 -4.17
N PHE A 15 -5.47 -9.67 -3.81
CA PHE A 15 -4.26 -9.72 -3.02
C PHE A 15 -4.43 -10.31 -1.61
N PRO A 16 -5.51 -9.99 -0.85
CA PRO A 16 -5.71 -10.56 0.48
C PRO A 16 -5.76 -12.09 0.51
N ALA A 17 -6.22 -12.73 -0.57
CA ALA A 17 -6.28 -14.18 -0.69
C ALA A 17 -4.94 -14.81 -1.14
N ARG A 18 -3.98 -14.01 -1.60
CA ARG A 18 -2.70 -14.46 -2.17
C ARG A 18 -1.49 -14.12 -1.32
N VAL A 19 -1.64 -13.24 -0.33
CA VAL A 19 -0.57 -12.83 0.56
C VAL A 19 -0.34 -13.88 1.65
N ASN A 20 0.91 -13.98 2.12
CA ASN A 20 1.23 -14.71 3.35
C ASN A 20 1.21 -13.73 4.53
N PRO A 21 0.17 -13.74 5.38
CA PRO A 21 0.00 -12.74 6.44
C PRO A 21 0.90 -12.97 7.66
N ALA A 22 1.61 -14.10 7.76
CA ALA A 22 2.28 -14.51 9.00
C ALA A 22 3.33 -13.51 9.54
N SER A 23 3.86 -12.64 8.69
CA SER A 23 4.91 -11.68 9.06
C SER A 23 4.75 -10.32 8.39
N LEU A 24 3.55 -10.00 7.91
CA LEU A 24 3.28 -8.80 7.12
C LEU A 24 2.08 -8.06 7.68
N GLU A 25 2.25 -6.76 7.91
CA GLU A 25 1.15 -5.82 8.01
C GLU A 25 0.69 -5.46 6.60
N VAL A 26 -0.59 -5.68 6.32
CA VAL A 26 -1.23 -5.40 5.03
C VAL A 26 -2.40 -4.47 5.28
N MET A 27 -2.34 -3.27 4.71
CA MET A 27 -3.35 -2.24 4.90
C MET A 27 -3.52 -1.37 3.66
N ARG A 28 -4.55 -0.52 3.66
CA ARG A 28 -4.70 0.54 2.66
C ARG A 28 -3.75 1.70 3.00
N ILE A 29 -3.47 2.54 2.00
CA ILE A 29 -2.62 3.73 2.20
C ILE A 29 -3.33 4.68 3.16
N GLY A 30 -2.79 4.81 4.37
CA GLY A 30 -3.46 5.46 5.49
C GLY A 30 -2.95 6.85 5.85
N THR A 31 -1.87 7.33 5.23
CA THR A 31 -1.31 8.67 5.51
C THR A 31 -0.95 9.41 4.24
N ALA A 32 -1.04 10.74 4.29
CA ALA A 32 -0.64 11.62 3.18
C ALA A 32 0.85 11.47 2.81
N HIS A 33 1.70 11.07 3.76
CA HIS A 33 3.12 10.84 3.49
C HIS A 33 3.32 9.64 2.55
N TRP A 34 2.75 8.49 2.88
CA TRP A 34 2.89 7.27 2.07
C TRP A 34 2.15 7.39 0.73
N GLU A 35 1.04 8.12 0.70
CA GLU A 35 0.38 8.49 -0.56
C GLU A 35 1.31 9.30 -1.47
N ALA A 36 1.94 10.35 -0.94
CA ALA A 36 2.85 11.19 -1.72
C ALA A 36 4.07 10.40 -2.22
N GLU A 37 4.63 9.52 -1.40
CA GLU A 37 5.73 8.65 -1.79
C GLU A 37 5.33 7.70 -2.92
N LEU A 38 4.20 7.00 -2.76
CA LEU A 38 3.68 6.11 -3.79
C LEU A 38 3.41 6.87 -5.10
N LYS A 39 2.78 8.04 -5.03
CA LYS A 39 2.49 8.86 -6.21
C LYS A 39 3.77 9.26 -6.93
N SER A 40 4.79 9.72 -6.19
CA SER A 40 6.10 10.07 -6.76
C SER A 40 6.77 8.89 -7.47
N LEU A 41 6.62 7.67 -6.94
CA LEU A 41 7.15 6.46 -7.59
C LEU A 41 6.42 6.14 -8.89
N VAL A 42 5.10 6.30 -8.93
CA VAL A 42 4.29 6.09 -10.13
C VAL A 42 4.60 7.16 -11.19
N GLU A 43 4.76 8.42 -10.80
CA GLU A 43 5.17 9.53 -11.68
C GLU A 43 6.55 9.27 -12.30
N ALA A 44 7.53 8.88 -11.47
CA ALA A 44 8.86 8.53 -11.96
C ALA A 44 8.83 7.35 -12.93
N HIS A 45 8.02 6.33 -12.65
CA HIS A 45 7.84 5.19 -13.54
C HIS A 45 7.19 5.59 -14.87
N ALA A 46 6.14 6.41 -14.85
CA ALA A 46 5.48 6.91 -16.06
C ALA A 46 6.48 7.68 -16.94
N ALA A 47 7.25 8.60 -16.35
CA ALA A 47 8.25 9.38 -17.06
C ALA A 47 9.40 8.54 -17.63
N ALA A 48 9.79 7.47 -16.94
CA ALA A 48 10.88 6.60 -17.38
C ALA A 48 10.47 5.56 -18.44
N THR A 49 9.17 5.26 -18.59
CA THR A 49 8.72 4.09 -19.37
C THR A 49 7.61 4.38 -20.37
N ASP A 50 7.01 5.58 -20.36
CA ASP A 50 5.80 5.91 -21.12
C ASP A 50 4.64 4.92 -20.87
N SER A 51 4.58 4.37 -19.65
CA SER A 51 3.56 3.38 -19.27
C SER A 51 2.15 4.00 -19.31
N ALA A 52 1.33 3.51 -20.24
CA ALA A 52 -0.07 3.91 -20.37
C ALA A 52 -0.89 3.61 -19.10
N LEU A 53 -0.55 2.51 -18.40
CA LEU A 53 -1.19 2.19 -17.12
C LEU A 53 -0.82 3.24 -16.06
N ALA A 54 0.47 3.58 -15.93
CA ALA A 54 0.91 4.57 -14.95
C ALA A 54 0.28 5.95 -15.22
N ALA A 55 0.22 6.37 -16.48
CA ALA A 55 -0.46 7.61 -16.87
C ALA A 55 -1.94 7.60 -16.50
N ARG A 56 -2.64 6.48 -16.71
CA ARG A 56 -4.04 6.33 -16.30
C ARG A 56 -4.20 6.41 -14.78
N LEU A 57 -3.36 5.70 -14.03
CA LEU A 57 -3.40 5.73 -12.56
C LEU A 57 -3.24 7.15 -12.02
N LEU A 58 -2.33 7.94 -12.59
CA LEU A 58 -2.11 9.34 -12.19
C LEU A 58 -3.28 10.26 -12.55
N ASN A 59 -3.96 10.01 -13.68
CA ASN A 59 -5.13 10.79 -14.09
C ASN A 59 -6.36 10.55 -13.20
N GLU A 60 -6.53 9.33 -12.68
CA GLU A 60 -7.65 8.92 -11.83
C GLU A 60 -7.20 8.65 -10.37
N TRP A 61 -6.16 9.36 -9.92
CA TRP A 61 -5.43 9.06 -8.68
C TRP A 61 -6.34 8.89 -7.45
N ASP A 62 -7.27 9.82 -7.22
CA ASP A 62 -8.16 9.83 -6.06
C ASP A 62 -9.03 8.56 -5.95
N VAL A 63 -9.30 7.91 -7.09
CA VAL A 63 -10.06 6.65 -7.15
C VAL A 63 -9.12 5.45 -7.12
N GLU A 64 -8.02 5.53 -7.86
CA GLU A 64 -7.11 4.41 -8.07
C GLU A 64 -6.26 4.11 -6.83
N ILE A 65 -5.96 5.11 -5.99
CA ILE A 65 -5.20 4.92 -4.75
C ILE A 65 -5.89 3.95 -3.79
N GLY A 66 -7.22 3.92 -3.76
CA GLY A 66 -8.01 3.00 -2.94
C GLY A 66 -7.84 1.53 -3.31
N LYS A 67 -7.26 1.23 -4.48
CA LYS A 67 -6.96 -0.13 -4.96
C LYS A 67 -5.53 -0.57 -4.64
N PHE A 68 -4.72 0.30 -4.03
CA PHE A 68 -3.39 -0.08 -3.57
C PHE A 68 -3.44 -0.71 -2.18
N TRP A 69 -2.52 -1.66 -1.97
CA TRP A 69 -2.18 -2.21 -0.68
C TRP A 69 -0.78 -1.76 -0.30
N GLN A 70 -0.64 -1.28 0.94
CA GLN A 70 0.64 -1.10 1.61
C GLN A 70 0.99 -2.38 2.35
N VAL A 71 2.19 -2.88 2.10
CA VAL A 71 2.68 -4.12 2.69
C VAL A 71 4.02 -3.86 3.36
N VAL A 72 4.08 -4.15 4.65
CA VAL A 72 5.26 -3.88 5.47
C VAL A 72 5.53 -5.11 6.35
N PRO A 73 6.77 -5.61 6.43
CA PRO A 73 7.14 -6.60 7.42
C PRO A 73 6.90 -6.08 8.84
N THR A 74 6.19 -6.84 9.67
CA THR A 74 5.86 -6.42 11.06
C THR A 74 7.12 -6.06 11.87
N GLU A 75 8.26 -6.70 11.58
CA GLU A 75 9.56 -6.45 12.23
C GLU A 75 10.13 -5.04 12.00
N ILE A 76 9.72 -4.34 10.93
CA ILE A 76 10.25 -2.99 10.61
C ILE A 76 9.25 -1.87 10.87
N VAL A 77 7.99 -2.16 11.20
CA VAL A 77 6.94 -1.15 11.41
C VAL A 77 7.36 -0.11 12.45
N ALA A 78 7.94 -0.55 13.57
CA ALA A 78 8.43 0.34 14.63
C ALA A 78 9.68 1.17 14.25
N ARG A 79 10.27 0.91 13.07
CA ARG A 79 11.47 1.61 12.56
C ARG A 79 11.17 2.55 11.40
N LEU A 80 9.92 2.63 10.97
CA LEU A 80 9.51 3.54 9.90
C LEU A 80 9.63 4.99 10.37
N GLU A 81 9.99 5.87 9.44
CA GLU A 81 10.13 7.31 9.71
C GLU A 81 8.77 7.98 9.97
N MET A 82 7.71 7.43 9.35
CA MET A 82 6.34 7.88 9.48
C MET A 82 5.41 6.73 9.89
N PRO A 83 4.36 7.00 10.68
CA PRO A 83 3.38 5.98 11.02
C PRO A 83 2.61 5.51 9.79
N LEU A 84 2.08 4.29 9.84
CA LEU A 84 1.30 3.70 8.74
C LEU A 84 -0.16 4.21 8.69
N ALA A 85 -0.67 4.72 9.81
CA ALA A 85 -2.00 5.31 9.93
C ALA A 85 -1.96 6.60 10.78
N GLU A 86 -2.88 7.54 10.51
CA GLU A 86 -2.95 8.84 11.21
C GLU A 86 -3.47 8.74 12.65
N ASP A 87 -4.03 7.60 13.07
CA ASP A 87 -4.42 7.32 14.46
C ASP A 87 -4.17 5.85 14.80
N ASP A 88 -3.18 5.59 15.66
CA ASP A 88 -2.99 4.29 16.31
C ASP A 88 -3.94 4.19 17.50
N ALA A 89 -5.24 4.03 17.23
CA ALA A 89 -6.25 3.75 18.24
C ALA A 89 -7.28 2.73 17.72
N ALA A 90 -6.91 1.46 17.86
CA ALA A 90 -7.79 0.30 17.99
C ALA A 90 -8.63 -0.10 16.76
N GLN A 91 -8.17 -1.15 16.07
CA GLN A 91 -8.88 -2.45 15.96
C GLN A 91 -8.06 -3.46 15.15
N ALA A 92 -7.09 -4.11 15.79
CA ALA A 92 -6.72 -5.47 15.42
C ALA A 92 -7.72 -6.41 16.13
N GLY A 93 -8.92 -6.50 15.56
CA GLY A 93 -9.99 -7.33 16.09
C GLY A 93 -10.97 -7.69 15.00
N GLY A 94 -11.02 -8.98 14.66
CA GLY A 94 -12.28 -9.62 14.27
C GLY A 94 -12.34 -10.14 12.85
N ASP A 95 -12.03 -11.43 12.74
CA ASP A 95 -12.99 -12.46 12.31
C ASP A 95 -13.36 -12.53 10.81
N ALA A 96 -12.91 -13.62 10.18
CA ALA A 96 -13.60 -14.23 9.06
C ALA A 96 -13.27 -15.73 9.02
N SER A 97 -13.87 -16.49 9.94
CA SER A 97 -14.15 -17.92 9.73
C SER A 97 -15.62 -18.16 10.03
N ALA A 98 -16.42 -18.14 8.96
CA ALA A 98 -17.75 -18.73 8.90
C ALA A 98 -17.68 -19.98 8.01
#